data_AF-A0A519N7M5-F1
#
_entry.id   AF-A0A519N7M5-F1
#
_cell.length_a   1.000
_cell.length_b   1.000
_cell.length_c   1.000
_cell.angle_alpha   90.00
_cell.angle_beta   90.00
_cell.angle_gamma   90.00
#
_symmetry.space_group_name_H-M   'P 1'
#
loop_
_entity.id
_entity.type
_entity.pdbx_description
1 polymer ?
#
loop_
_entity_poly.entity_id
_entity_poly.type
_entity_poly.pdbx_seq_one_letter_code
_entity_poly.pdbx_strand_id
1 'polypeptide(L)'
;MIMLGATPKGRLTEQHDIFFGIAASLKELVPQMKAFWPDTQLHIDAWREVTFVDGFRVEVIFRQADAVAEAEAMAEAEAMAEAEAEAEAGAGAVAGADLDADAENHLFFINLGGYRQGEFEEYHYKVLSVAQTMAAASKVAKSTTFYKHFGFKGAESHIDDKYGIDVDDIYRVSDILPSDTKQQFSLKFTRSEAPEDELHIGYVRLEKLLKS
;
A
#
# COMPACT_ATOMS: atom_id res chain seq x y z
N MET A 1 4.15 3.55 -5.68
CA MET A 1 4.93 3.73 -4.43
C MET A 1 6.09 4.66 -4.75
N ILE A 2 6.30 5.71 -3.96
CA ILE A 2 7.27 6.78 -4.23
C ILE A 2 8.08 7.03 -2.96
N MET A 3 9.40 7.04 -3.07
CA MET A 3 10.31 7.49 -2.01
C MET A 3 10.57 8.98 -2.20
N LEU A 4 10.07 9.77 -1.27
CA LEU A 4 10.24 11.21 -1.23
C LEU A 4 11.44 11.57 -0.36
N GLY A 5 12.25 12.50 -0.83
CA GLY A 5 13.36 13.10 -0.09
C GLY A 5 13.10 14.57 0.21
N ALA A 6 13.47 15.01 1.42
CA ALA A 6 13.44 16.41 1.83
C ALA A 6 14.38 16.69 3.00
N THR A 7 14.76 17.96 3.19
CA THR A 7 15.37 18.44 4.43
C THR A 7 14.39 19.37 5.16
N PRO A 8 13.60 18.86 6.12
CA PRO A 8 12.65 19.70 6.86
C PRO A 8 13.35 20.82 7.64
N LYS A 9 12.62 21.92 7.90
CA LYS A 9 13.15 23.06 8.65
C LYS A 9 13.68 22.61 10.02
N GLY A 10 14.93 22.97 10.32
CA GLY A 10 15.59 22.63 11.57
C GLY A 10 16.24 21.24 11.60
N ARG A 11 16.21 20.49 10.50
CA ARG A 11 17.00 19.25 10.33
C ARG A 11 18.35 19.56 9.68
N LEU A 12 19.37 18.80 10.08
CA LEU A 12 20.73 18.96 9.56
C LEU A 12 20.99 18.08 8.34
N THR A 13 20.25 16.98 8.23
CA THR A 13 20.39 15.98 7.16
C THR A 13 19.05 15.81 6.45
N GLU A 14 19.15 15.32 5.23
CA GLU A 14 18.01 14.88 4.44
C GLU A 14 17.30 13.70 5.11
N GLN A 15 16.00 13.61 4.89
CA GLN A 15 15.11 12.57 5.38
C GLN A 15 14.33 12.01 4.20
N HIS A 16 13.94 10.75 4.33
CA HIS A 16 13.14 10.06 3.32
C HIS A 16 11.85 9.52 3.94
N ASP A 17 10.79 9.48 3.15
CA ASP A 17 9.52 8.87 3.52
C ASP A 17 8.87 8.21 2.29
N ILE A 18 7.94 7.27 2.52
CA ILE A 18 7.26 6.51 1.47
C ILE A 18 5.84 7.02 1.29
N PHE A 19 5.57 7.54 0.10
CA PHE A 19 4.25 7.97 -0.33
C PHE A 19 3.59 6.93 -1.26
N PHE A 20 2.30 6.67 -1.02
CA PHE A 20 1.45 5.89 -1.92
C PHE A 20 0.38 6.80 -2.51
N GLY A 21 0.17 6.71 -3.83
CA GLY A 21 -0.86 7.45 -4.55
C GLY A 21 -1.32 6.69 -5.78
N ILE A 22 -2.47 7.10 -6.31
CA ILE A 22 -3.10 6.55 -7.51
C ILE A 22 -3.34 7.71 -8.48
N ALA A 23 -2.82 7.60 -9.70
CA ALA A 23 -3.02 8.55 -10.78
C ALA A 23 -2.66 7.91 -12.13
N ALA A 24 -2.99 8.56 -13.23
CA ALA A 24 -2.59 8.12 -14.57
C ALA A 24 -1.12 8.46 -14.90
N SER A 25 -0.50 9.37 -14.14
CA SER A 25 0.89 9.75 -14.31
C SER A 25 1.52 10.22 -12.99
N LEU A 26 2.86 10.11 -12.89
CA LEU A 26 3.61 10.60 -11.72
C LEU A 26 3.41 12.10 -11.48
N LYS A 27 3.24 12.87 -12.56
CA LYS A 27 3.02 14.32 -12.53
C LYS A 27 1.74 14.70 -11.78
N GLU A 28 0.68 13.92 -11.96
CA GLU A 28 -0.63 14.15 -11.32
C GLU A 28 -0.59 13.93 -9.81
N LEU A 29 0.40 13.19 -9.29
CA LEU A 29 0.57 12.97 -7.85
C LEU A 29 1.23 14.15 -7.13
N VAL A 30 1.77 15.14 -7.84
CA VAL A 30 2.51 16.26 -7.24
C VAL A 30 1.72 17.03 -6.17
N PRO A 31 0.43 17.38 -6.37
CA PRO A 31 -0.36 18.02 -5.33
C PRO A 31 -0.47 17.17 -4.06
N GLN A 32 -0.68 15.85 -4.21
CA GLN A 32 -0.81 14.93 -3.07
C GLN A 32 0.53 14.73 -2.35
N MET A 33 1.64 14.65 -3.08
CA MET A 33 3.00 14.59 -2.48
C MET A 33 3.30 15.83 -1.62
N LYS A 34 2.93 17.03 -2.11
CA LYS A 34 3.09 18.28 -1.36
C LYS A 34 2.19 18.36 -0.13
N ALA A 35 0.97 17.82 -0.21
CA ALA A 35 0.06 17.75 0.92
C ALA A 35 0.53 16.73 1.97
N PHE A 36 1.12 15.62 1.52
CA PHE A 36 1.69 14.57 2.38
C PHE A 36 2.88 15.09 3.21
N TRP A 37 3.79 15.87 2.59
CA TRP A 37 4.95 16.43 3.28
C TRP A 37 5.04 17.96 3.09
N PRO A 38 4.21 18.73 3.82
CA PRO A 38 4.11 20.18 3.65
C PRO A 38 5.37 20.91 4.11
N ASP A 39 5.53 22.15 3.66
CA ASP A 39 6.61 23.07 4.06
C ASP A 39 8.03 22.57 3.80
N THR A 40 8.20 21.71 2.79
CA THR A 40 9.51 21.18 2.38
C THR A 40 9.79 21.34 0.88
N GLN A 41 11.08 21.28 0.51
CA GLN A 41 11.51 21.17 -0.88
C GLN A 41 11.66 19.69 -1.25
N LEU A 42 10.59 19.11 -1.77
CA LEU A 42 10.52 17.69 -2.09
C LEU A 42 11.25 17.34 -3.40
N HIS A 43 11.83 16.15 -3.39
CA HIS A 43 12.29 15.43 -4.58
C HIS A 43 11.90 13.95 -4.47
N ILE A 44 12.00 13.23 -5.58
CA ILE A 44 11.78 11.79 -5.67
C ILE A 44 13.14 11.14 -5.91
N ASP A 45 13.51 10.16 -5.07
CA ASP A 45 14.74 9.37 -5.22
C ASP A 45 14.49 7.99 -5.81
N ALA A 46 13.29 7.47 -5.64
CA ALA A 46 12.86 6.24 -6.26
C ALA A 46 11.35 6.18 -6.41
N TRP A 47 10.85 5.50 -7.43
CA TRP A 47 9.45 5.13 -7.51
C TRP A 47 9.25 3.86 -8.32
N ARG A 48 8.08 3.25 -8.14
CA ARG A 48 7.56 2.19 -9.01
C ARG A 48 6.04 2.25 -9.07
N GLU A 49 5.50 1.82 -10.19
CA GLU A 49 4.11 1.35 -10.24
C GLU A 49 4.00 0.07 -9.42
N VAL A 50 2.85 -0.17 -8.81
CA VAL A 50 2.61 -1.40 -8.03
C VAL A 50 1.54 -2.16 -8.77
N THR A 51 1.96 -3.02 -9.70
CA THR A 51 1.07 -3.78 -10.58
C THR A 51 1.18 -5.28 -10.36
N PHE A 52 2.28 -5.74 -9.76
CA PHE A 52 2.49 -7.16 -9.48
C PHE A 52 3.25 -7.40 -8.16
N VAL A 53 2.62 -8.13 -7.24
CA VAL A 53 3.20 -8.46 -5.92
C VAL A 53 2.76 -9.88 -5.52
N ASP A 54 3.68 -10.71 -5.04
CA ASP A 54 3.42 -12.05 -4.49
C ASP A 54 2.55 -12.98 -5.37
N GLY A 55 2.71 -12.92 -6.70
CA GLY A 55 1.91 -13.73 -7.62
C GLY A 55 0.49 -13.20 -7.87
N PHE A 56 0.23 -11.94 -7.50
CA PHE A 56 -1.02 -11.25 -7.77
C PHE A 56 -0.77 -10.02 -8.63
N ARG A 57 -1.59 -9.88 -9.67
CA ARG A 57 -1.83 -8.58 -10.31
C ARG A 57 -2.61 -7.70 -9.34
N VAL A 58 -2.12 -6.48 -9.13
CA VAL A 58 -2.76 -5.45 -8.32
C VAL A 58 -3.40 -4.45 -9.28
N GLU A 59 -4.73 -4.34 -9.23
CA GLU A 59 -5.49 -3.46 -10.11
C GLU A 59 -6.20 -2.39 -9.28
N VAL A 60 -6.17 -1.15 -9.77
CA VAL A 60 -7.00 -0.09 -9.21
C VAL A 60 -8.37 -0.17 -9.87
N ILE A 61 -9.41 -0.27 -9.05
CA ILE A 61 -10.80 -0.19 -9.52
C ILE A 61 -11.48 1.01 -8.87
N PHE A 62 -12.47 1.57 -9.55
CA PHE A 62 -13.37 2.51 -8.90
C PHE A 62 -14.10 1.76 -7.79
N ARG A 63 -14.18 2.38 -6.61
CA ARG A 63 -15.21 1.99 -5.67
C ARG A 63 -16.52 2.20 -6.38
N GLN A 64 -17.37 1.18 -6.36
CA GLN A 64 -18.79 1.43 -6.51
C GLN A 64 -19.15 2.32 -5.33
N ALA A 65 -19.09 3.64 -5.53
CA ALA A 65 -19.72 4.56 -4.62
C ALA A 65 -21.21 4.21 -4.60
N ASP A 66 -21.87 4.68 -3.57
CA ASP A 66 -23.30 4.71 -3.29
C ASP A 66 -24.22 5.17 -4.45
N ALA A 67 -23.77 5.19 -5.71
CA ALA A 67 -24.58 5.14 -6.92
C ALA A 67 -25.52 3.93 -6.92
N VAL A 68 -25.15 2.84 -6.24
CA VAL A 68 -26.08 1.73 -5.99
C VAL A 68 -27.09 2.14 -4.92
N ALA A 69 -26.73 2.79 -3.82
CA ALA A 69 -27.71 3.23 -2.82
C ALA A 69 -28.64 4.38 -3.28
N GLU A 70 -28.19 5.32 -4.11
CA GLU A 70 -29.05 6.37 -4.70
C GLU A 70 -29.86 5.85 -5.89
N ALA A 71 -29.29 4.98 -6.74
CA ALA A 71 -30.05 4.33 -7.82
C ALA A 71 -30.99 3.24 -7.30
N GLU A 72 -30.64 2.54 -6.22
CA GLU A 72 -31.51 1.61 -5.49
C GLU A 72 -32.54 2.37 -4.69
N ALA A 73 -32.26 3.52 -4.06
CA ALA A 73 -33.30 4.33 -3.42
C ALA A 73 -34.30 4.91 -4.43
N MET A 74 -33.84 5.28 -5.64
CA MET A 74 -34.71 5.69 -6.74
C MET A 74 -35.44 4.51 -7.39
N ALA A 75 -34.79 3.36 -7.55
CA ALA A 75 -35.40 2.15 -8.08
C ALA A 75 -36.33 1.45 -7.08
N GLU A 76 -36.11 1.56 -5.77
CA GLU A 76 -36.99 1.11 -4.69
C GLU A 76 -38.21 2.02 -4.57
N ALA A 77 -38.09 3.33 -4.79
CA ALA A 77 -39.24 4.22 -4.91
C ALA A 77 -40.11 3.90 -6.14
N GLU A 78 -39.51 3.37 -7.22
CA GLU A 78 -40.19 2.87 -8.42
C GLU A 78 -40.71 1.42 -8.24
N ALA A 79 -39.99 0.56 -7.52
CA ALA A 79 -40.31 -0.86 -7.33
C ALA A 79 -41.20 -1.16 -6.11
N MET A 80 -41.30 -0.25 -5.12
CA MET A 80 -42.35 -0.26 -4.08
C MET A 80 -43.76 -0.11 -4.68
N ALA A 81 -43.87 0.28 -5.95
CA ALA A 81 -45.11 0.24 -6.70
C ALA A 81 -45.43 -1.15 -7.30
N GLU A 82 -44.49 -2.13 -7.31
CA GLU A 82 -44.65 -3.34 -8.14
C GLU A 82 -44.29 -4.72 -7.54
N ALA A 83 -43.80 -4.93 -6.31
CA ALA A 83 -43.69 -6.32 -5.80
C ALA A 83 -43.62 -6.53 -4.28
N GLU A 84 -44.70 -7.05 -3.69
CA GLU A 84 -44.66 -7.95 -2.52
C GLU A 84 -44.38 -9.39 -3.00
N ALA A 85 -43.28 -10.03 -2.56
CA ALA A 85 -43.18 -11.48 -2.25
C ALA A 85 -41.76 -11.96 -1.86
N GLU A 86 -41.68 -12.49 -0.63
CA GLU A 86 -40.69 -13.33 0.10
C GLU A 86 -40.14 -14.57 -0.68
N ALA A 87 -39.11 -15.37 -0.31
CA ALA A 87 -38.05 -15.43 0.70
C ALA A 87 -37.09 -16.64 0.44
N GLU A 88 -35.84 -16.51 0.93
CA GLU A 88 -34.87 -17.45 1.56
C GLU A 88 -34.53 -18.92 1.16
N ALA A 89 -33.20 -19.16 1.32
CA ALA A 89 -32.48 -20.26 2.00
C ALA A 89 -31.93 -21.50 1.24
N GLY A 90 -30.65 -21.82 1.52
CA GLY A 90 -30.11 -23.19 1.42
C GLY A 90 -28.60 -23.34 1.25
N ALA A 91 -27.90 -23.68 2.34
CA ALA A 91 -26.46 -23.90 2.45
C ALA A 91 -25.95 -25.27 1.92
N GLY A 92 -24.65 -25.39 1.62
CA GLY A 92 -23.97 -26.68 1.37
C GLY A 92 -22.46 -26.56 1.19
N ALA A 93 -21.69 -27.23 2.05
CA ALA A 93 -20.24 -27.21 2.17
C ALA A 93 -19.50 -28.26 1.32
N VAL A 94 -18.25 -28.01 0.91
CA VAL A 94 -17.19 -29.05 0.79
C VAL A 94 -15.77 -28.45 0.74
N ALA A 95 -14.83 -29.23 1.30
CA ALA A 95 -13.43 -28.91 1.54
C ALA A 95 -12.51 -29.14 0.33
N GLY A 96 -11.50 -28.28 0.21
CA GLY A 96 -10.27 -28.44 -0.58
C GLY A 96 -9.34 -27.30 -0.15
N ALA A 97 -8.10 -27.61 0.23
CA ALA A 97 -7.14 -26.61 0.72
C ALA A 97 -6.55 -25.79 -0.45
N ASP A 98 -7.43 -25.05 -1.10
CA ASP A 98 -7.12 -23.88 -1.90
C ASP A 98 -7.16 -22.69 -0.95
N LEU A 99 -6.18 -21.78 -1.02
CA LEU A 99 -6.26 -20.53 -0.27
C LEU A 99 -7.52 -19.80 -0.76
N ASP A 100 -8.52 -19.70 0.13
CA ASP A 100 -9.88 -19.23 -0.13
C ASP A 100 -9.89 -18.08 -1.16
N ALA A 101 -10.43 -18.35 -2.34
CA ALA A 101 -10.59 -17.36 -3.42
C ALA A 101 -11.52 -16.20 -3.03
N ASP A 102 -12.26 -16.35 -1.93
CA ASP A 102 -13.20 -15.38 -1.37
C ASP A 102 -12.66 -14.61 -0.15
N ALA A 103 -11.47 -14.94 0.35
CA ALA A 103 -10.88 -14.18 1.46
C ALA A 103 -10.27 -12.88 0.96
N GLU A 104 -10.68 -11.75 1.56
CA GLU A 104 -10.21 -10.43 1.18
C GLU A 104 -8.68 -10.31 1.33
N ASN A 105 -7.99 -10.29 0.19
CA ASN A 105 -6.57 -9.99 0.15
C ASN A 105 -6.35 -8.48 0.29
N HIS A 106 -5.25 -8.11 0.94
CA HIS A 106 -4.82 -6.74 1.08
C HIS A 106 -3.36 -6.60 0.64
N LEU A 107 -3.01 -5.42 0.12
CA LEU A 107 -1.63 -5.02 -0.09
C LEU A 107 -1.10 -4.38 1.19
N PHE A 108 -0.05 -4.95 1.75
CA PHE A 108 0.67 -4.41 2.90
C PHE A 108 1.99 -3.77 2.47
N PHE A 109 2.28 -2.60 3.02
CA PHE A 109 3.61 -2.00 3.04
C PHE A 109 4.25 -2.25 4.41
N ILE A 110 5.48 -2.74 4.39
CA ILE A 110 6.22 -3.12 5.60
C ILE A 110 7.60 -2.47 5.53
N ASN A 111 7.93 -1.66 6.53
CA ASN A 111 9.25 -1.05 6.67
C ASN A 111 10.10 -1.90 7.62
N LEU A 112 11.15 -2.53 7.10
CA LEU A 112 12.09 -3.32 7.90
C LEU A 112 13.30 -2.48 8.27
N GLY A 113 13.66 -2.46 9.54
CA GLY A 113 14.91 -1.90 10.06
C GLY A 113 15.97 -2.99 10.28
N GLY A 114 17.24 -2.63 10.14
CA GLY A 114 18.33 -3.56 10.34
C GLY A 114 19.73 -2.92 10.36
N TYR A 115 20.70 -3.67 10.88
CA TYR A 115 22.03 -3.19 11.18
C TYR A 115 23.12 -4.13 10.68
N ARG A 116 24.31 -3.57 10.43
CA ARG A 116 25.52 -4.33 10.13
C ARG A 116 26.65 -3.91 11.07
N GLN A 117 27.46 -4.88 11.51
CA GLN A 117 28.54 -4.61 12.45
C GLN A 117 29.57 -3.64 11.85
N GLY A 118 29.93 -2.60 12.63
CA GLY A 118 30.93 -1.62 12.25
C GLY A 118 30.44 -0.52 11.30
N GLU A 119 29.13 -0.49 10.99
CA GLU A 119 28.52 0.53 10.14
C GLU A 119 27.65 1.46 11.00
N PHE A 120 27.83 2.77 10.85
CA PHE A 120 27.03 3.78 11.55
C PHE A 120 25.81 4.15 10.69
N GLU A 121 24.94 3.16 10.46
CA GLU A 121 23.74 3.28 9.66
C GLU A 121 22.67 2.31 10.15
N GLU A 122 21.42 2.74 10.06
CA GLU A 122 20.26 1.84 10.14
C GLU A 122 19.67 1.66 8.75
N TYR A 123 19.81 0.46 8.22
CA TYR A 123 19.29 0.13 6.92
C TYR A 123 17.79 -0.06 7.00
N HIS A 124 17.10 0.45 5.98
CA HIS A 124 15.66 0.27 5.85
C HIS A 124 15.31 -0.42 4.54
N TYR A 125 14.63 -1.57 4.63
CA TYR A 125 14.19 -2.35 3.48
C TYR A 125 12.67 -2.36 3.38
N LYS A 126 12.18 -2.01 2.19
CA LYS A 126 10.77 -1.72 1.93
C LYS A 126 10.14 -2.93 1.27
N VAL A 127 9.26 -3.61 1.99
CA VAL A 127 8.60 -4.82 1.52
C VAL A 127 7.15 -4.48 1.16
N LEU A 128 6.69 -5.01 0.02
CA LEU A 128 5.27 -5.11 -0.29
C LEU A 128 4.88 -6.58 -0.19
N SER A 129 3.72 -6.87 0.39
CA SER A 129 3.19 -8.23 0.42
C SER A 129 1.68 -8.24 0.26
N VAL A 130 1.17 -9.21 -0.51
CA VAL A 130 -0.28 -9.48 -0.61
C VAL A 130 -0.64 -10.59 0.36
N ALA A 131 -1.50 -10.28 1.33
CA ALA A 131 -1.92 -11.23 2.35
C ALA A 131 -3.32 -10.90 2.89
N GLN A 132 -3.94 -11.84 3.59
CA GLN A 132 -5.24 -11.65 4.24
C GLN A 132 -5.12 -10.90 5.59
N THR A 133 -3.97 -11.00 6.26
CA THR A 133 -3.76 -10.43 7.59
C THR A 133 -2.38 -9.81 7.73
N MET A 134 -2.24 -8.85 8.64
CA MET A 134 -0.94 -8.27 8.99
C MET A 134 0.03 -9.36 9.44
N ALA A 135 -0.41 -10.30 10.29
CA ALA A 135 0.42 -11.40 10.77
C ALA A 135 0.99 -12.28 9.64
N ALA A 136 0.18 -12.56 8.61
CA ALA A 136 0.64 -13.27 7.43
C ALA A 136 1.67 -12.44 6.63
N ALA A 137 1.43 -11.14 6.46
CA ALA A 137 2.37 -10.23 5.81
C ALA A 137 3.69 -10.09 6.59
N SER A 138 3.65 -10.00 7.93
CA SER A 138 4.83 -9.98 8.80
C SER A 138 5.67 -11.24 8.63
N LYS A 139 5.02 -12.41 8.50
CA LYS A 139 5.73 -13.68 8.28
C LYS A 139 6.49 -13.67 6.95
N VAL A 140 5.90 -13.11 5.89
CA VAL A 140 6.59 -12.90 4.60
C VAL A 140 7.79 -11.98 4.79
N ALA A 141 7.61 -10.82 5.42
CA ALA A 141 8.70 -9.86 5.64
C ALA A 141 9.86 -10.44 6.47
N LYS A 142 9.56 -11.18 7.54
CA LYS A 142 10.56 -11.89 8.37
C LYS A 142 11.30 -13.00 7.63
N SER A 143 10.76 -13.48 6.51
CA SER A 143 11.42 -14.49 5.67
C SER A 143 12.40 -13.90 4.65
N THR A 144 12.40 -12.57 4.45
CA THR A 144 13.28 -11.89 3.49
C THR A 144 14.76 -12.04 3.85
N THR A 145 15.62 -11.97 2.83
CA THR A 145 17.08 -11.94 3.00
C THR A 145 17.51 -10.79 3.90
N PHE A 146 16.90 -9.63 3.74
CA PHE A 146 17.18 -8.47 4.57
C PHE A 146 16.99 -8.80 6.05
N TYR A 147 15.79 -9.26 6.44
CA TYR A 147 15.49 -9.58 7.83
C TYR A 147 16.43 -10.63 8.42
N LYS A 148 16.84 -11.62 7.63
CA LYS A 148 17.72 -12.70 8.07
C LYS A 148 19.19 -12.30 8.24
N HIS A 149 19.64 -11.24 7.57
CA HIS A 149 21.08 -10.94 7.43
C HIS A 149 21.49 -9.52 7.82
N PHE A 150 20.55 -8.61 8.03
CA PHE A 150 20.80 -7.23 8.49
C PHE A 150 20.51 -7.10 9.99
N GLY A 151 21.09 -7.99 10.78
CA GLY A 151 21.01 -7.94 12.23
C GLY A 151 22.10 -8.78 12.88
N PHE A 152 22.42 -8.44 14.12
CA PHE A 152 23.33 -9.21 14.97
C PHE A 152 22.86 -9.14 16.42
N LYS A 153 23.45 -9.98 17.30
CA LYS A 153 23.04 -10.02 18.71
C LYS A 153 23.16 -8.63 19.35
N GLY A 154 22.04 -8.11 19.85
CA GLY A 154 21.94 -6.77 20.46
C GLY A 154 21.60 -5.63 19.49
N ALA A 155 21.39 -5.95 18.21
CA ALA A 155 20.86 -5.06 17.17
C ALA A 155 20.20 -5.93 16.09
N GLU A 156 19.12 -6.62 16.47
CA GLU A 156 18.38 -7.52 15.59
C GLU A 156 17.63 -6.75 14.49
N SER A 157 17.48 -7.38 13.32
CA SER A 157 16.54 -6.91 12.31
C SER A 157 15.13 -6.92 12.89
N HIS A 158 14.34 -5.94 12.53
CA HIS A 158 13.01 -5.76 13.08
C HIS A 158 12.08 -5.19 12.01
N ILE A 159 10.79 -5.27 12.29
CA ILE A 159 9.81 -4.43 11.60
C ILE A 159 9.78 -3.15 12.45
N ASP A 160 9.92 -1.98 11.83
CA ASP A 160 10.12 -0.74 12.60
C ASP A 160 8.98 -0.52 13.61
N ASP A 161 9.32 -0.15 14.85
CA ASP A 161 8.36 -0.01 15.95
C ASP A 161 8.02 1.45 16.14
N LYS A 162 6.77 1.82 15.82
CA LYS A 162 6.37 3.22 15.89
C LYS A 162 6.36 3.72 17.34
N TYR A 163 7.32 4.59 17.67
CA TYR A 163 7.49 5.24 18.98
C TYR A 163 7.79 4.28 20.16
N GLY A 164 8.32 3.08 19.90
CA GLY A 164 8.58 2.09 20.95
C GLY A 164 7.30 1.54 21.62
N ILE A 165 6.17 1.68 20.93
CA ILE A 165 4.93 0.96 21.21
C ILE A 165 4.95 -0.27 20.28
N ASP A 166 4.41 -1.40 20.73
CA ASP A 166 4.29 -2.69 20.01
C ASP A 166 3.33 -2.60 18.80
N VAL A 167 3.56 -1.60 17.93
CA VAL A 167 2.86 -1.33 16.68
C VAL A 167 3.92 -1.35 15.59
N ASP A 168 4.03 -2.51 14.94
CA ASP A 168 4.89 -2.70 13.76
C ASP A 168 4.51 -1.69 12.66
N ASP A 169 5.49 -1.15 11.94
CA ASP A 169 5.35 -0.33 10.72
C ASP A 169 4.91 -1.21 9.53
N ILE A 170 3.71 -1.76 9.69
CA ILE A 170 2.97 -2.54 8.73
C ILE A 170 1.67 -1.81 8.46
N TYR A 171 1.52 -1.35 7.22
CA TYR A 171 0.40 -0.54 6.81
C TYR A 171 -0.35 -1.27 5.70
N ARG A 172 -1.67 -1.42 5.82
CA ARG A 172 -2.50 -1.70 4.65
C ARG A 172 -2.40 -0.50 3.73
N VAL A 173 -2.01 -0.70 2.47
CA VAL A 173 -1.82 0.42 1.52
C VAL A 173 -3.13 1.21 1.35
N SER A 174 -4.27 0.52 1.37
CA SER A 174 -5.60 1.16 1.38
C SER A 174 -5.78 2.19 2.50
N ASP A 175 -5.08 2.03 3.63
CA ASP A 175 -5.25 2.83 4.84
C ASP A 175 -4.27 4.01 4.90
N ILE A 176 -3.27 4.05 4.00
CA ILE A 176 -2.28 5.14 3.90
C ILE A 176 -2.34 5.91 2.58
N LEU A 177 -3.27 5.57 1.69
CA LEU A 177 -3.61 6.41 0.53
C LEU A 177 -4.20 7.77 0.96
N PRO A 178 -4.09 8.81 0.12
CA PRO A 178 -4.80 10.08 0.34
C PRO A 178 -6.31 9.89 0.47
N SER A 179 -6.98 10.72 1.28
CA SER A 179 -8.41 10.59 1.59
C SER A 179 -9.29 10.52 0.33
N ASP A 180 -9.04 11.41 -0.62
CA ASP A 180 -9.86 11.54 -1.83
C ASP A 180 -9.70 10.30 -2.72
N THR A 181 -8.49 9.74 -2.75
CA THR A 181 -8.18 8.50 -3.46
C THR A 181 -8.87 7.31 -2.79
N LYS A 182 -8.81 7.22 -1.46
CA LYS A 182 -9.48 6.15 -0.69
C LYS A 182 -10.99 6.11 -0.92
N GLN A 183 -11.61 7.27 -1.10
CA GLN A 183 -13.06 7.36 -1.34
C GLN A 183 -13.45 6.92 -2.76
N GLN A 184 -12.59 7.18 -3.74
CA GLN A 184 -12.89 6.90 -5.15
C GLN A 184 -12.45 5.52 -5.62
N PHE A 185 -11.41 4.95 -5.00
CA PHE A 185 -10.74 3.76 -5.51
C PHE A 185 -10.53 2.67 -4.45
N SER A 186 -10.52 1.43 -4.92
CA SER A 186 -10.10 0.26 -4.16
C SER A 186 -9.11 -0.57 -4.99
N LEU A 187 -8.44 -1.51 -4.32
CA LEU A 187 -7.50 -2.42 -4.95
C LEU A 187 -8.16 -3.78 -5.15
N LYS A 188 -8.03 -4.32 -6.35
CA LYS A 188 -8.43 -5.69 -6.70
C LYS A 188 -7.17 -6.53 -6.90
N PHE A 189 -7.22 -7.76 -6.42
CA PHE A 189 -6.13 -8.72 -6.50
C PHE A 189 -6.57 -9.90 -7.35
N THR A 190 -5.82 -10.19 -8.42
CA THR A 190 -6.09 -11.32 -9.31
C THR A 190 -4.82 -12.16 -9.40
N ARG A 191 -4.89 -13.47 -9.16
CA ARG A 191 -3.73 -14.37 -9.38
C ARG A 191 -3.21 -14.20 -10.80
N SER A 192 -1.91 -14.03 -10.95
CA SER A 192 -1.27 -13.80 -12.26
C SER A 192 0.19 -14.23 -12.22
N GLU A 193 0.76 -14.42 -13.40
CA GLU A 193 2.20 -14.46 -13.61
C GLU A 193 2.60 -13.22 -14.41
N ALA A 194 3.55 -12.44 -13.91
CA ALA A 194 4.08 -11.25 -14.55
C ALA A 194 5.51 -11.01 -14.04
N PRO A 195 6.35 -10.25 -14.76
CA PRO A 195 7.63 -9.79 -14.21
C PRO A 195 7.40 -8.87 -13.00
N GLU A 196 8.43 -8.74 -12.16
CA GLU A 196 8.43 -7.74 -11.08
C GLU A 196 8.35 -6.32 -11.65
N ASP A 197 7.70 -5.42 -10.90
CA ASP A 197 7.60 -4.00 -11.27
C ASP A 197 8.98 -3.35 -11.37
N GLU A 198 9.20 -2.55 -12.42
CA GLU A 198 10.46 -1.82 -12.62
C GLU A 198 10.68 -0.79 -11.50
N LEU A 199 11.90 -0.76 -10.96
CA LEU A 199 12.33 0.27 -10.01
C LEU A 199 12.99 1.43 -10.77
N HIS A 200 12.34 2.59 -10.75
CA HIS A 200 12.92 3.82 -11.27
C HIS A 200 13.67 4.54 -10.14
N ILE A 201 14.99 4.37 -10.10
CA ILE A 201 15.87 4.94 -9.08
C ILE A 201 16.65 6.14 -9.65
N GLY A 202 16.65 7.25 -8.93
CA GLY A 202 17.40 8.46 -9.27
C GLY A 202 16.73 9.72 -8.72
N TYR A 203 17.41 10.85 -8.86
CA TYR A 203 16.98 12.13 -8.26
C TYR A 203 16.12 12.98 -9.21
N VAL A 204 14.87 13.24 -8.83
CA VAL A 204 13.92 14.05 -9.61
C VAL A 204 13.26 15.13 -8.74
N ARG A 205 13.53 16.40 -9.05
CA ARG A 205 12.80 17.52 -8.45
C ARG A 205 11.36 17.59 -8.97
N LEU A 206 10.40 17.86 -8.08
CA LEU A 206 8.99 17.90 -8.47
C LEU A 206 8.69 18.99 -9.52
N GLU A 207 9.42 20.11 -9.52
CA GLU A 207 9.24 21.18 -10.51
C GLU A 207 9.61 20.73 -11.94
N LYS A 208 10.50 19.74 -12.07
CA LYS A 208 10.89 19.21 -13.38
C LYS A 208 9.75 18.40 -14.00
N LEU A 209 9.04 17.61 -13.20
CA LEU A 209 7.87 16.83 -13.63
C LEU A 209 6.73 17.72 -14.12
N LEU A 210 6.58 18.92 -13.54
CA LEU A 210 5.52 19.84 -13.95
C LEU A 210 5.77 20.49 -15.31
N LYS A 211 7.03 20.54 -15.76
CA LYS A 211 7.47 21.18 -17.01
C LYS A 211 7.54 20.23 -18.21
N SER A 212 7.58 18.92 -17.97
CA SER A 212 7.39 17.87 -18.98
C SER A 212 5.92 17.68 -19.30
#